data_AF-A0A426DN03-F1
#
_entry.id   AF-A0A426DN03-F1
#
_cell.length_a   1.000
_cell.length_b   1.000
_cell.length_c   1.000
_cell.angle_alpha   90.00
_cell.angle_beta   90.00
_cell.angle_gamma   90.00
#
_symmetry.space_group_name_H-M   'P 1'
#
loop_
_entity.id
_entity.type
_entity.pdbx_description
1 polymer ?
#
loop_
_entity_poly.entity_id
_entity_poly.type
_entity_poly.pdbx_seq_one_letter_code
_entity_poly.pdbx_strand_id
1 'polypeptide(L)'
;MGIYLNPDNEGFSTSVRSKIYIDKTGLIDYMNQILDTEDKFISVSRPRRFGKSMAAKMLIAYYSRGCNSHELFQNYEIAEKDSFLQNLNKYDVIRLDMQLIRSTAMNEGCRDKLLFYLQEKVIEELTQVYGEFLTGKEKSLAGAFQQLHASGGKKFIVIIDEWDCIFREEKENRELQEEYITFLRSLFKGAAAEECIHLAYITGILPIKKYGTESALNNFDEYTMIHPKGLTDYFGFTEAEVEGLCRKYEMDFSEAKHWYDGYFFKRKIHIYNPKSIVQAMVNGEFENYWTQTETYEGLKSYIDLNFDGLKDAIIYMIGGGRCEIDTGAFQNDMTSFRSKDDILTLLVHLGYLAYDKCCKEVYIPNEEIREEFIRAVRNSGWEKIVNIFSDSRELLEATWALDSDKVAEKIVL
;
A
#
# COMPACT_ATOMS: atom_id res chain seq x y z
N MET A 1 2.87 -24.83 -14.48
CA MET A 1 3.28 -23.56 -13.86
C MET A 1 2.44 -23.39 -12.61
N GLY A 2 3.06 -23.11 -11.48
CA GLY A 2 2.30 -22.99 -10.24
C GLY A 2 1.54 -21.68 -10.16
N ILE A 3 0.33 -21.73 -9.61
CA ILE A 3 -0.53 -20.56 -9.41
C ILE A 3 -0.18 -19.94 -8.05
N TYR A 4 -0.14 -20.78 -7.02
CA TYR A 4 0.15 -20.37 -5.65
C TYR A 4 1.57 -20.76 -5.23
N LEU A 5 2.10 -21.91 -5.68
CA LEU A 5 3.41 -22.43 -5.30
C LEU A 5 4.41 -22.27 -6.45
N ASN A 6 5.53 -21.61 -6.21
CA ASN A 6 6.57 -21.34 -7.19
C ASN A 6 6.04 -20.71 -8.49
N PRO A 7 5.33 -19.56 -8.43
CA PRO A 7 4.92 -18.85 -9.64
C PRO A 7 6.13 -18.42 -10.48
N ASP A 8 5.90 -18.23 -11.78
CA ASP A 8 6.92 -17.78 -12.73
C ASP A 8 7.18 -16.25 -12.64
N ASN A 9 8.17 -15.75 -13.38
CA ASN A 9 8.63 -14.36 -13.38
C ASN A 9 7.89 -13.45 -14.39
N GLU A 10 6.90 -13.97 -15.14
CA GLU A 10 6.18 -13.24 -16.19
C GLU A 10 5.59 -11.89 -15.72
N GLY A 11 5.06 -11.87 -14.49
CA GLY A 11 4.47 -10.65 -13.91
C GLY A 11 5.50 -9.53 -13.73
N PHE A 12 6.72 -9.85 -13.30
CA PHE A 12 7.79 -8.87 -13.15
C PHE A 12 8.43 -8.53 -14.50
N SER A 13 8.63 -9.51 -15.39
CA SER A 13 9.09 -9.29 -16.76
C SER A 13 8.20 -8.29 -17.52
N THR A 14 6.88 -8.39 -17.36
CA THR A 14 5.93 -7.39 -17.89
C THR A 14 6.13 -6.00 -17.31
N SER A 15 6.43 -5.93 -16.00
CA SER A 15 6.67 -4.65 -15.31
C SER A 15 7.94 -3.97 -15.83
N VAL A 16 9.03 -4.72 -16.00
CA VAL A 16 10.31 -4.25 -16.54
C VAL A 16 10.20 -3.77 -17.99
N ARG A 17 9.35 -4.40 -18.80
CA ARG A 17 9.09 -4.02 -20.21
C ARG A 17 8.20 -2.79 -20.37
N SER A 18 7.71 -2.20 -19.26
CA SER A 18 6.89 -0.99 -19.32
C SER A 18 7.69 0.20 -19.85
N LYS A 19 7.00 1.16 -20.50
CA LYS A 19 7.61 2.37 -21.08
C LYS A 19 8.45 3.15 -20.05
N ILE A 20 8.02 3.14 -18.79
CA ILE A 20 8.77 3.66 -17.65
C ILE A 20 8.82 2.57 -16.58
N TYR A 21 10.04 2.17 -16.24
CA TYR A 21 10.36 1.33 -15.09
C TYR A 21 11.50 2.01 -14.34
N ILE A 22 11.37 2.10 -13.01
CA ILE A 22 12.39 2.58 -12.10
C ILE A 22 12.84 1.39 -11.28
N ASP A 23 14.15 1.16 -11.24
CA ASP A 23 14.74 0.05 -10.51
C ASP A 23 14.56 0.24 -9.00
N LYS A 24 13.92 -0.74 -8.36
CA LYS A 24 13.73 -0.83 -6.90
C LYS A 24 14.25 -2.15 -6.33
N THR A 25 15.16 -2.81 -7.06
CA THR A 25 15.69 -4.12 -6.69
C THR A 25 16.56 -4.09 -5.44
N GLY A 26 17.01 -2.93 -4.97
CA GLY A 26 17.60 -2.78 -3.63
C GLY A 26 16.70 -3.29 -2.47
N LEU A 27 15.38 -3.35 -2.67
CA LEU A 27 14.47 -4.01 -1.73
C LEU A 27 14.84 -5.49 -1.50
N ILE A 28 15.27 -6.18 -2.56
CA ILE A 28 15.68 -7.58 -2.47
C ILE A 28 16.89 -7.73 -1.56
N ASP A 29 17.84 -6.81 -1.61
CA ASP A 29 19.02 -6.86 -0.74
C ASP A 29 18.62 -6.74 0.73
N TYR A 30 17.70 -5.82 1.04
CA TYR A 30 17.12 -5.73 2.38
C TYR A 30 16.44 -7.04 2.80
N MET A 31 15.63 -7.64 1.93
CA MET A 31 14.97 -8.93 2.22
C MET A 31 15.98 -10.07 2.43
N ASN A 32 17.07 -10.08 1.68
CA ASN A 32 18.15 -11.06 1.85
C ASN A 32 18.85 -10.93 3.21
N GLN A 33 18.94 -9.72 3.77
CA GLN A 33 19.57 -9.49 5.08
C GLN A 33 18.73 -10.03 6.24
N ILE A 34 17.40 -10.04 6.12
CA ILE A 34 16.48 -10.54 7.16
C ILE A 34 16.04 -11.99 6.93
N LEU A 35 16.38 -12.59 5.80
CA LEU A 35 16.06 -13.97 5.45
C LEU A 35 16.57 -14.94 6.53
N ASP A 36 15.71 -15.86 6.99
CA ASP A 36 16.01 -16.84 8.04
C ASP A 36 16.43 -16.24 9.41
N THR A 37 16.17 -14.94 9.64
CA THR A 37 16.37 -14.28 10.93
C THR A 37 15.06 -14.18 11.73
N GLU A 38 15.13 -13.68 12.96
CA GLU A 38 13.92 -13.34 13.73
C GLU A 38 13.11 -12.19 13.09
N ASP A 39 13.76 -11.34 12.30
CA ASP A 39 13.14 -10.17 11.64
C ASP A 39 12.46 -10.53 10.30
N LYS A 40 12.37 -11.81 9.95
CA LYS A 40 11.88 -12.33 8.66
C LYS A 40 10.38 -12.11 8.37
N PHE A 41 9.64 -11.50 9.28
CA PHE A 41 8.21 -11.21 9.12
C PHE A 41 8.02 -9.72 8.91
N ILE A 42 7.66 -9.31 7.69
CA ILE A 42 7.55 -7.91 7.32
C ILE A 42 6.17 -7.58 6.75
N SER A 43 5.59 -6.49 7.24
CA SER A 43 4.33 -5.94 6.75
C SER A 43 4.55 -4.55 6.21
N VAL A 44 4.16 -4.33 4.96
CA VAL A 44 4.41 -3.07 4.28
C VAL A 44 3.13 -2.49 3.72
N SER A 45 2.60 -1.49 4.42
CA SER A 45 1.30 -0.88 4.16
C SER A 45 1.44 0.51 3.54
N ARG A 46 0.95 0.67 2.30
CA ARG A 46 1.05 1.91 1.53
C ARG A 46 -0.19 2.17 0.66
N PRO A 47 -0.42 3.43 0.26
CA PRO A 47 -1.59 3.81 -0.52
C PRO A 47 -1.69 3.06 -1.85
N ARG A 48 -2.87 3.13 -2.46
CA ARG A 48 -3.08 2.63 -3.82
C ARG A 48 -2.02 3.24 -4.76
N ARG A 49 -1.54 2.44 -5.72
CA ARG A 49 -0.63 2.88 -6.80
C ARG A 49 0.82 3.24 -6.38
N PHE A 50 1.23 2.98 -5.14
CA PHE A 50 2.64 3.09 -4.67
C PHE A 50 3.50 1.83 -4.93
N GLY A 51 3.21 1.10 -6.00
CA GLY A 51 4.06 -0.02 -6.45
C GLY A 51 4.02 -1.29 -5.60
N LYS A 52 2.98 -1.51 -4.76
CA LYS A 52 2.84 -2.72 -3.92
C LYS A 52 2.92 -4.02 -4.72
N SER A 53 2.05 -4.18 -5.73
CA SER A 53 2.04 -5.37 -6.57
C SER A 53 3.29 -5.50 -7.43
N MET A 54 3.97 -4.40 -7.76
CA MET A 54 5.29 -4.48 -8.40
C MET A 54 6.27 -5.16 -7.44
N ALA A 55 6.36 -4.68 -6.20
CA ALA A 55 7.28 -5.24 -5.21
C ALA A 55 7.00 -6.73 -4.97
N ALA A 56 5.73 -7.12 -4.83
CA ALA A 56 5.36 -8.53 -4.72
C ALA A 56 5.84 -9.35 -5.93
N LYS A 57 5.52 -8.91 -7.16
CA LYS A 57 5.97 -9.58 -8.41
C LYS A 57 7.48 -9.70 -8.49
N MET A 58 8.21 -8.65 -8.12
CA MET A 58 9.67 -8.61 -8.11
C MET A 58 10.26 -9.63 -7.13
N LEU A 59 9.76 -9.66 -5.88
CA LEU A 59 10.22 -10.62 -4.87
C LEU A 59 9.90 -12.07 -5.28
N ILE A 60 8.72 -12.32 -5.86
CA ILE A 60 8.36 -13.64 -6.40
C ILE A 60 9.33 -14.05 -7.50
N ALA A 61 9.56 -13.18 -8.49
CA ALA A 61 10.46 -13.45 -9.60
C ALA A 61 11.91 -13.70 -9.15
N TYR A 62 12.34 -13.04 -8.06
CA TYR A 62 13.67 -13.21 -7.51
C TYR A 62 13.83 -14.52 -6.72
N TYR A 63 12.90 -14.84 -5.83
CA TYR A 63 13.07 -15.98 -4.92
C TYR A 63 12.56 -17.32 -5.47
N SER A 64 11.53 -17.29 -6.32
CA SER A 64 10.84 -18.50 -6.77
C SER A 64 11.76 -19.43 -7.54
N ARG A 65 11.91 -20.66 -7.05
CA ARG A 65 12.63 -21.73 -7.76
C ARG A 65 11.91 -22.24 -9.02
N GLY A 66 10.69 -21.77 -9.27
CA GLY A 66 9.88 -22.16 -10.44
C GLY A 66 10.31 -21.50 -11.75
N CYS A 67 11.30 -20.60 -11.71
CA CYS A 67 11.73 -19.80 -12.86
C CYS A 67 13.24 -19.54 -12.87
N ASN A 68 13.75 -19.03 -13.99
CA ASN A 68 15.10 -18.49 -14.10
C ASN A 68 15.02 -17.00 -14.42
N SER A 69 15.46 -16.19 -13.45
CA SER A 69 15.36 -14.74 -13.52
C SER A 69 16.72 -14.05 -13.61
N HIS A 70 17.81 -14.78 -13.87
CA HIS A 70 19.15 -14.19 -13.93
C HIS A 70 19.23 -13.05 -14.95
N GLU A 71 18.80 -13.30 -16.19
CA GLU A 71 18.80 -12.28 -17.24
C GLU A 71 17.88 -11.08 -16.92
N LEU A 72 16.83 -11.33 -16.13
CA LEU A 72 15.88 -10.31 -15.72
C LEU A 72 16.47 -9.35 -14.68
N PHE A 73 17.41 -9.82 -13.85
CA PHE A 73 17.99 -9.02 -12.75
C PHE A 73 19.42 -8.54 -12.99
N GLN A 74 20.17 -9.12 -13.94
CA GLN A 74 21.61 -8.87 -14.13
C GLN A 74 22.01 -7.42 -14.42
N ASN A 75 21.06 -6.56 -14.82
CA ASN A 75 21.31 -5.15 -15.16
C ASN A 75 20.77 -4.17 -14.10
N TYR A 76 20.39 -4.66 -12.92
CA TYR A 76 19.79 -3.86 -11.84
C TYR A 76 20.67 -3.83 -10.60
N GLU A 77 20.38 -2.90 -9.67
CA GLU A 77 21.15 -2.66 -8.45
C GLU A 77 21.45 -3.95 -7.66
N ILE A 78 20.48 -4.87 -7.59
CA ILE A 78 20.68 -6.14 -6.87
C ILE A 78 21.84 -6.97 -7.44
N ALA A 79 22.13 -6.89 -8.74
CA ALA A 79 23.22 -7.65 -9.37
C ALA A 79 24.61 -7.25 -8.85
N GLU A 80 24.73 -6.06 -8.25
CA GLU A 80 25.97 -5.56 -7.65
C GLU A 80 26.18 -6.07 -6.21
N LYS A 81 25.18 -6.76 -5.62
CA LYS A 81 25.25 -7.23 -4.22
C LYS A 81 25.72 -8.68 -4.16
N ASP A 82 26.54 -8.98 -3.15
CA ASP A 82 27.01 -10.36 -2.88
C ASP A 82 25.86 -11.35 -2.66
N SER A 83 24.73 -10.86 -2.15
CA SER A 83 23.53 -11.63 -1.83
C SER A 83 22.75 -12.11 -3.07
N PHE A 84 23.07 -11.59 -4.26
CA PHE A 84 22.34 -11.82 -5.51
C PHE A 84 22.27 -13.30 -5.91
N LEU A 85 23.39 -13.88 -6.33
CA LEU A 85 23.44 -15.28 -6.79
C LEU A 85 23.28 -16.28 -5.63
N GLN A 86 23.41 -15.80 -4.38
CA GLN A 86 23.20 -16.62 -3.19
C GLN A 86 21.73 -17.00 -3.02
N ASN A 87 20.80 -16.13 -3.41
CA ASN A 87 19.37 -16.31 -3.12
C ASN A 87 18.48 -16.41 -4.37
N LEU A 88 18.97 -15.98 -5.54
CA LEU A 88 18.22 -15.99 -6.79
C LEU A 88 17.69 -17.40 -7.14
N ASN A 89 16.36 -17.50 -7.24
CA ASN A 89 15.58 -18.67 -7.65
C ASN A 89 15.87 -19.96 -6.87
N LYS A 90 16.06 -19.90 -5.54
CA LYS A 90 16.37 -21.06 -4.70
C LYS A 90 15.25 -21.53 -3.76
N TYR A 91 14.18 -20.77 -3.62
CA TYR A 91 13.21 -20.98 -2.55
C TYR A 91 11.85 -21.43 -3.06
N ASP A 92 11.16 -22.19 -2.22
CA ASP A 92 9.74 -22.48 -2.39
C ASP A 92 8.91 -21.25 -2.00
N VAL A 93 8.26 -20.62 -2.99
CA VAL A 93 7.51 -19.37 -2.81
C VAL A 93 6.01 -19.64 -2.83
N ILE A 94 5.30 -19.18 -1.81
CA ILE A 94 3.84 -19.16 -1.76
C ILE A 94 3.37 -17.74 -2.04
N ARG A 95 2.61 -17.56 -3.12
CA ARG A 95 1.97 -16.29 -3.48
C ARG A 95 0.48 -16.34 -3.17
N LEU A 96 0.00 -15.41 -2.37
CA LEU A 96 -1.42 -15.19 -2.13
C LEU A 96 -1.79 -13.77 -2.59
N ASP A 97 -2.63 -13.66 -3.62
CA ASP A 97 -3.27 -12.40 -4.01
C ASP A 97 -4.70 -12.42 -3.47
N MET A 98 -4.92 -11.77 -2.32
CA MET A 98 -6.19 -11.90 -1.60
C MET A 98 -7.37 -11.25 -2.33
N GLN A 99 -7.12 -10.22 -3.14
CA GLN A 99 -8.16 -9.62 -3.98
C GLN A 99 -8.59 -10.58 -5.08
N LEU A 100 -7.63 -11.21 -5.77
CA LEU A 100 -7.92 -12.21 -6.79
C LEU A 100 -8.68 -13.39 -6.17
N ILE A 101 -8.17 -13.96 -5.08
CA ILE A 101 -8.78 -15.10 -4.39
C ILE A 101 -10.22 -14.79 -3.97
N ARG A 102 -10.47 -13.61 -3.37
CA ARG A 102 -11.82 -13.17 -3.01
C ARG A 102 -12.73 -13.08 -4.23
N SER A 103 -12.26 -12.47 -5.31
CA SER A 103 -13.06 -12.30 -6.53
C SER A 103 -13.43 -13.64 -7.17
N THR A 104 -12.48 -14.58 -7.25
CA THR A 104 -12.70 -15.92 -7.79
C THR A 104 -13.65 -16.73 -6.92
N ALA A 105 -13.44 -16.75 -5.60
CA ALA A 105 -14.32 -17.45 -4.67
C ALA A 105 -15.77 -16.93 -4.74
N MET A 106 -15.97 -15.62 -4.91
CA MET A 106 -17.30 -15.04 -5.12
C MET A 106 -17.94 -15.52 -6.43
N ASN A 107 -17.19 -15.51 -7.53
CA ASN A 107 -17.68 -15.96 -8.83
C ASN A 107 -18.03 -17.47 -8.84
N GLU A 108 -17.35 -18.26 -8.01
CA GLU A 108 -17.59 -19.70 -7.83
C GLU A 108 -18.64 -20.01 -6.74
N GLY A 109 -19.27 -18.99 -6.13
CA GLY A 109 -20.31 -19.18 -5.12
C GLY A 109 -19.80 -19.65 -3.75
N CYS A 110 -18.51 -19.49 -3.48
CA CYS A 110 -17.83 -19.88 -2.24
C CYS A 110 -17.56 -18.69 -1.30
N ARG A 111 -18.35 -17.61 -1.38
CA ARG A 111 -18.14 -16.39 -0.57
C ARG A 111 -18.07 -16.68 0.93
N ASP A 112 -19.02 -17.45 1.46
CA ASP A 112 -19.11 -17.78 2.89
C ASP A 112 -18.07 -18.84 3.32
N LYS A 113 -17.25 -19.33 2.38
CA LYS A 113 -16.20 -20.35 2.60
C LYS A 113 -14.87 -19.91 2.01
N LEU A 114 -14.62 -18.60 1.93
CA LEU A 114 -13.44 -18.02 1.29
C LEU A 114 -12.12 -18.65 1.78
N LEU A 115 -11.96 -18.80 3.09
CA LEU A 115 -10.73 -19.36 3.68
C LEU A 115 -10.59 -20.86 3.48
N PHE A 116 -11.71 -21.57 3.37
CA PHE A 116 -11.70 -22.98 3.00
C PHE A 116 -11.22 -23.12 1.54
N TYR A 117 -11.81 -22.35 0.63
CA TYR A 117 -11.43 -22.32 -0.79
C TYR A 117 -9.94 -21.99 -0.97
N LEU A 118 -9.46 -20.93 -0.31
CA LEU A 118 -8.04 -20.54 -0.31
C LEU A 118 -7.14 -21.72 0.09
N GLN A 119 -7.40 -22.32 1.25
CA GLN A 119 -6.55 -23.37 1.79
C GLN A 119 -6.60 -24.62 0.92
N GLU A 120 -7.78 -25.02 0.47
CA GLU A 120 -7.96 -26.16 -0.43
C GLU A 120 -7.13 -25.99 -1.69
N LYS A 121 -7.22 -24.84 -2.38
CA LYS A 121 -6.48 -24.61 -3.64
C LYS A 121 -4.97 -24.62 -3.46
N VAL A 122 -4.45 -24.05 -2.38
CA VAL A 122 -3.01 -24.05 -2.10
C VAL A 122 -2.53 -25.46 -1.70
N ILE A 123 -3.31 -26.18 -0.89
CA ILE A 123 -2.98 -27.56 -0.48
C ILE A 123 -3.04 -28.52 -1.67
N GLU A 124 -3.99 -28.36 -2.59
CA GLU A 124 -4.06 -29.12 -3.85
C GLU A 124 -2.75 -28.99 -4.63
N GLU A 125 -2.24 -27.77 -4.80
CA GLU A 125 -0.99 -27.52 -5.53
C GLU A 125 0.24 -28.05 -4.78
N LEU A 126 0.30 -27.88 -3.46
CA LEU A 126 1.35 -28.48 -2.61
C LEU A 126 1.34 -30.01 -2.71
N THR A 127 0.17 -30.63 -2.75
CA THR A 127 0.02 -32.10 -2.86
C THR A 127 0.49 -32.60 -4.23
N GLN A 128 0.30 -31.81 -5.29
CA GLN A 128 0.81 -32.16 -6.62
C GLN A 128 2.34 -32.18 -6.68
N VAL A 129 3.01 -31.31 -5.91
CA VAL A 129 4.47 -31.17 -5.94
C VAL A 129 5.17 -32.00 -4.87
N TYR A 130 4.56 -32.14 -3.69
CA TYR A 130 5.15 -32.72 -2.48
C TYR A 130 4.28 -33.83 -1.87
N GLY A 131 3.47 -34.50 -2.69
CA GLY A 131 2.51 -35.51 -2.25
C GLY A 131 3.13 -36.66 -1.46
N GLU A 132 4.43 -36.95 -1.63
CA GLU A 132 5.14 -37.98 -0.86
C GLU A 132 5.31 -37.63 0.63
N PHE A 133 5.21 -36.35 0.99
CA PHE A 133 5.36 -35.87 2.36
C PHE A 133 4.00 -35.57 3.04
N LEU A 134 2.93 -35.49 2.24
CA LEU A 134 1.58 -35.16 2.69
C LEU A 134 0.72 -36.41 2.81
N THR A 135 -0.18 -36.42 3.78
CA THR A 135 -1.06 -37.57 4.07
C THR A 135 -2.38 -37.51 3.31
N GLY A 136 -2.67 -36.38 2.64
CA GLY A 136 -3.96 -36.11 1.99
C GLY A 136 -5.09 -35.82 2.98
N LYS A 137 -4.76 -35.62 4.25
CA LYS A 137 -5.72 -35.34 5.35
C LYS A 137 -5.54 -33.95 5.94
N GLU A 138 -4.57 -33.18 5.44
CA GLU A 138 -4.27 -31.84 5.87
C GLU A 138 -5.46 -30.93 5.57
N LYS A 139 -6.11 -30.42 6.62
CA LYS A 139 -7.29 -29.55 6.51
C LYS A 139 -6.96 -28.06 6.57
N SER A 140 -5.72 -27.73 6.92
CA SER A 140 -5.26 -26.35 7.03
C SER A 140 -3.88 -26.19 6.39
N LEU A 141 -3.64 -25.00 5.83
CA LEU A 141 -2.39 -24.70 5.16
C LEU A 141 -1.21 -24.71 6.15
N ALA A 142 -1.42 -24.21 7.37
CA ALA A 142 -0.44 -24.28 8.44
C ALA A 142 -0.06 -25.73 8.79
N GLY A 143 -1.05 -26.64 8.86
CA GLY A 143 -0.80 -28.06 9.09
C GLY A 143 0.00 -28.70 7.95
N ALA A 144 -0.30 -28.33 6.69
CA ALA A 144 0.46 -28.78 5.55
C ALA A 144 1.93 -28.29 5.60
N PHE A 145 2.19 -27.03 5.94
CA PHE A 145 3.54 -26.51 6.10
C PHE A 145 4.32 -27.26 7.18
N GLN A 146 3.71 -27.47 8.35
CA GLN A 146 4.33 -28.21 9.45
C GLN A 146 4.68 -29.64 9.05
N GLN A 147 3.79 -30.34 8.34
CA GLN A 147 4.01 -31.69 7.86
C GLN A 147 5.15 -31.75 6.82
N LEU A 148 5.21 -30.79 5.90
CA LEU A 148 6.26 -30.66 4.89
C LEU A 148 7.62 -30.31 5.52
N HIS A 149 7.63 -29.49 6.56
CA HIS A 149 8.83 -29.19 7.33
C HIS A 149 9.31 -30.42 8.10
N ALA A 150 8.42 -31.10 8.83
CA ALA A 150 8.78 -32.27 9.65
C ALA A 150 9.28 -33.46 8.82
N SER A 151 8.67 -33.71 7.65
CA SER A 151 8.98 -34.88 6.83
C SER A 151 10.03 -34.61 5.75
N GLY A 152 10.04 -33.40 5.20
CA GLY A 152 10.84 -33.03 4.03
C GLY A 152 11.79 -31.85 4.25
N GLY A 153 11.86 -31.30 5.47
CA GLY A 153 12.69 -30.12 5.77
C GLY A 153 12.29 -28.87 4.99
N LYS A 154 11.06 -28.83 4.45
CA LYS A 154 10.60 -27.74 3.59
C LYS A 154 10.29 -26.48 4.40
N LYS A 155 10.74 -25.35 3.86
CA LYS A 155 10.40 -24.02 4.35
C LYS A 155 9.98 -23.15 3.17
N PHE A 156 9.22 -22.10 3.45
CA PHE A 156 8.58 -21.29 2.43
C PHE A 156 8.91 -19.81 2.58
N ILE A 157 9.02 -19.12 1.44
CA ILE A 157 8.88 -17.67 1.38
C ILE A 157 7.41 -17.38 1.07
N VAL A 158 6.71 -16.67 1.95
CA VAL A 158 5.29 -16.37 1.80
C VAL A 158 5.09 -14.91 1.45
N ILE A 159 4.47 -14.64 0.30
CA ILE A 159 4.21 -13.30 -0.22
C ILE A 159 2.70 -13.12 -0.34
N ILE A 160 2.13 -12.21 0.46
CA ILE A 160 0.70 -11.89 0.44
C ILE A 160 0.51 -10.46 -0.09
N ASP A 161 -0.11 -10.34 -1.27
CA ASP A 161 -0.55 -9.07 -1.84
C ASP A 161 -2.01 -8.79 -1.47
N GLU A 162 -2.33 -7.51 -1.29
CA GLU A 162 -3.63 -7.02 -0.85
C GLU A 162 -4.16 -7.73 0.41
N TRP A 163 -3.29 -8.02 1.39
CA TRP A 163 -3.66 -8.78 2.59
C TRP A 163 -4.87 -8.16 3.35
N ASP A 164 -4.97 -6.83 3.36
CA ASP A 164 -6.03 -6.09 4.04
C ASP A 164 -7.36 -6.05 3.27
N CYS A 165 -7.42 -6.65 2.08
CA CYS A 165 -8.62 -6.72 1.23
C CYS A 165 -9.87 -7.18 2.00
N ILE A 166 -9.75 -8.18 2.87
CA ILE A 166 -10.88 -8.69 3.66
C ILE A 166 -11.45 -7.60 4.59
N PHE A 167 -10.60 -6.80 5.23
CA PHE A 167 -11.04 -5.72 6.12
C PHE A 167 -11.63 -4.52 5.35
N ARG A 168 -11.24 -4.34 4.09
CA ARG A 168 -11.74 -3.24 3.25
C ARG A 168 -13.01 -3.58 2.50
N GLU A 169 -13.13 -4.80 1.97
CA GLU A 169 -14.26 -5.18 1.10
C GLU A 169 -15.39 -5.86 1.89
N GLU A 170 -15.06 -6.57 2.97
CA GLU A 170 -16.02 -7.31 3.81
C GLU A 170 -16.19 -6.61 5.17
N LYS A 171 -16.34 -5.27 5.16
CA LYS A 171 -16.36 -4.40 6.35
C LYS A 171 -17.39 -4.80 7.41
N GLU A 172 -18.54 -5.29 6.96
CA GLU A 172 -19.66 -5.69 7.83
C GLU A 172 -19.57 -7.17 8.28
N ASN A 173 -18.73 -7.98 7.65
CA ASN A 173 -18.59 -9.40 7.97
C ASN A 173 -17.48 -9.63 9.01
N ARG A 174 -17.80 -9.37 10.28
CA ARG A 174 -16.84 -9.51 11.40
C ARG A 174 -16.37 -10.94 11.60
N GLU A 175 -17.23 -11.92 11.39
CA GLU A 175 -16.90 -13.35 11.53
C GLU A 175 -15.79 -13.73 10.56
N LEU A 176 -15.92 -13.39 9.27
CA LEU A 176 -14.88 -13.64 8.27
C LEU A 176 -13.56 -12.92 8.60
N GLN A 177 -13.61 -11.69 9.12
CA GLN A 177 -12.41 -10.95 9.53
C GLN A 177 -11.68 -11.65 10.68
N GLU A 178 -12.41 -12.14 11.68
CA GLU A 178 -11.86 -12.89 12.82
C GLU A 178 -11.30 -14.25 12.40
N GLU A 179 -11.99 -14.97 11.51
CA GLU A 179 -11.48 -16.20 10.92
C GLU A 179 -10.19 -15.95 10.12
N TYR A 180 -10.13 -14.85 9.36
CA TYR A 180 -8.95 -14.51 8.57
C TYR A 180 -7.73 -14.19 9.45
N ILE A 181 -7.91 -13.44 10.53
CA ILE A 181 -6.85 -13.21 11.52
C ILE A 181 -6.40 -14.53 12.16
N THR A 182 -7.34 -15.43 12.49
CA THR A 182 -7.04 -16.74 13.06
C THR A 182 -6.21 -17.58 12.08
N PHE A 183 -6.56 -17.55 10.80
CA PHE A 183 -5.80 -18.18 9.72
C PHE A 183 -4.37 -17.62 9.62
N LEU A 184 -4.19 -16.30 9.56
CA LEU A 184 -2.86 -15.68 9.50
C LEU A 184 -2.01 -16.01 10.73
N ARG A 185 -2.61 -15.99 11.93
CA ARG A 185 -1.92 -16.41 13.17
C ARG A 185 -1.47 -17.87 13.09
N SER A 186 -2.31 -18.75 12.57
CA SER A 186 -1.94 -20.17 12.41
C SER A 186 -0.76 -20.38 11.45
N LEU A 187 -0.62 -19.51 10.44
CA LEU A 187 0.46 -19.58 9.46
C LEU A 187 1.79 -19.01 9.94
N PHE A 188 1.76 -17.98 10.78
CA PHE A 188 2.95 -17.19 11.07
C PHE A 188 3.34 -17.11 12.54
N LYS A 189 2.49 -17.57 13.48
CA LYS A 189 2.74 -17.41 14.91
C LYS A 189 3.01 -18.74 15.61
N GLY A 190 4.07 -18.76 16.40
CA GLY A 190 4.47 -19.90 17.21
C GLY A 190 5.61 -20.68 16.56
N ALA A 191 6.46 -21.29 17.39
CA ALA A 191 7.74 -21.88 16.97
C ALA A 191 7.62 -22.81 15.75
N ALA A 192 6.65 -23.74 15.75
CA ALA A 192 6.44 -24.67 14.64
C ALA A 192 6.05 -23.97 13.33
N ALA A 193 5.29 -22.88 13.38
CA ALA A 193 4.94 -22.09 12.20
C ALA A 193 6.14 -21.27 11.72
N GLU A 194 6.87 -20.64 12.65
CA GLU A 194 8.03 -19.80 12.35
C GLU A 194 9.19 -20.60 11.75
N GLU A 195 9.39 -21.85 12.18
CA GLU A 195 10.40 -22.76 11.61
C GLU A 195 10.11 -23.11 10.15
N CYS A 196 8.85 -23.10 9.72
CA CYS A 196 8.44 -23.40 8.34
C CYS A 196 8.66 -22.22 7.37
N ILE A 197 9.10 -21.06 7.86
CA ILE A 197 9.15 -19.82 7.07
C ILE A 197 10.59 -19.30 6.96
N HIS A 198 11.04 -19.09 5.72
CA HIS A 198 12.28 -18.37 5.42
C HIS A 198 12.08 -16.85 5.49
N LEU A 199 10.97 -16.36 4.94
CA LEU A 199 10.57 -14.95 4.88
C LEU A 199 9.06 -14.85 4.68
N ALA A 200 8.40 -13.91 5.36
CA ALA A 200 7.02 -13.54 5.08
C ALA A 200 6.93 -12.05 4.75
N TYR A 201 6.50 -11.73 3.54
CA TYR A 201 6.26 -10.35 3.09
C TYR A 201 4.77 -10.18 2.83
N ILE A 202 4.11 -9.31 3.59
CA ILE A 202 2.71 -8.94 3.34
C ILE A 202 2.62 -7.48 2.95
N THR A 203 1.76 -7.16 1.99
CA THR A 203 1.55 -5.76 1.56
C THR A 203 0.09 -5.46 1.31
N GLY A 204 -0.30 -4.24 1.64
CA GLY A 204 -1.68 -3.80 1.69
C GLY A 204 -1.80 -2.29 1.80
N ILE A 205 -3.01 -1.76 1.93
CA ILE A 205 -3.23 -0.33 2.16
C ILE A 205 -3.14 0.00 3.65
N LEU A 206 -3.87 -0.76 4.46
CA LEU A 206 -3.96 -0.56 5.89
C LEU A 206 -2.81 -1.27 6.64
N PRO A 207 -2.33 -0.72 7.76
CA PRO A 207 -1.48 -1.43 8.71
C PRO A 207 -2.19 -2.65 9.32
N ILE A 208 -1.46 -3.48 10.04
CA ILE A 208 -2.05 -4.68 10.66
C ILE A 208 -3.13 -4.27 11.66
N LYS A 209 -4.30 -4.91 11.53
CA LYS A 209 -5.47 -4.67 12.38
C LYS A 209 -5.08 -4.72 13.86
N LYS A 210 -5.49 -3.71 14.64
CA LYS A 210 -5.30 -3.71 16.10
C LYS A 210 -6.56 -4.20 16.81
N TYR A 211 -6.35 -4.91 17.91
CA TYR A 211 -7.37 -5.23 18.90
C TYR A 211 -6.94 -4.63 20.24
N GLY A 212 -7.44 -3.42 20.54
CA GLY A 212 -6.92 -2.62 21.64
C GLY A 212 -5.62 -1.93 21.24
N THR A 213 -4.52 -2.21 21.94
CA THR A 213 -3.19 -1.63 21.66
C THR A 213 -2.27 -2.56 20.87
N GLU A 214 -2.64 -3.84 20.71
CA GLU A 214 -1.79 -4.84 20.07
C GLU A 214 -2.22 -5.13 18.62
N SER A 215 -1.24 -5.20 17.71
CA SER A 215 -1.43 -5.67 16.35
C SER A 215 -1.79 -7.17 16.35
N ALA A 216 -2.72 -7.56 15.48
CA ALA A 216 -3.20 -8.94 15.39
C ALA A 216 -2.08 -9.95 15.09
N LEU A 217 -1.03 -9.51 14.39
CA LEU A 217 0.20 -10.22 14.08
C LEU A 217 1.41 -9.43 14.62
N ASN A 218 1.62 -9.52 15.93
CA ASN A 218 2.65 -8.74 16.63
C ASN A 218 4.11 -9.18 16.38
N ASN A 219 4.33 -10.29 15.67
CA ASN A 219 5.64 -10.74 15.22
C ASN A 219 6.08 -10.09 13.90
N PHE A 220 5.20 -9.34 13.23
CA PHE A 220 5.54 -8.63 11.99
C PHE A 220 6.10 -7.24 12.28
N ASP A 221 7.21 -6.91 11.62
CA ASP A 221 7.72 -5.56 11.60
C ASP A 221 6.92 -4.70 10.60
N GLU A 222 6.17 -3.71 11.10
CA GLU A 222 5.26 -2.89 10.30
C GLU A 222 5.95 -1.64 9.72
N TYR A 223 5.81 -1.45 8.41
CA TYR A 223 6.27 -0.30 7.63
C TYR A 223 5.05 0.38 7.03
N THR A 224 4.69 1.55 7.56
CA THR A 224 3.42 2.24 7.21
C THR A 224 3.69 3.66 6.73
N MET A 225 2.68 4.34 6.18
CA MET A 225 2.78 5.76 5.82
C MET A 225 3.14 6.67 7.00
N ILE A 226 2.76 6.30 8.22
CA ILE A 226 3.05 7.08 9.42
C ILE A 226 4.45 6.72 9.95
N HIS A 227 4.88 5.48 9.72
CA HIS A 227 6.16 4.92 10.17
C HIS A 227 6.85 4.10 9.07
N PRO A 228 7.42 4.75 8.03
CA PRO A 228 7.99 4.07 6.86
C PRO A 228 9.37 3.43 7.10
N LYS A 229 10.01 3.75 8.25
CA LYS A 229 11.32 3.22 8.66
C LYS A 229 12.37 3.26 7.52
N GLY A 230 13.19 2.22 7.40
CA GLY A 230 14.32 2.16 6.46
C GLY A 230 13.97 1.79 5.02
N LEU A 231 12.69 1.56 4.68
CA LEU A 231 12.30 1.11 3.35
C LEU A 231 11.77 2.21 2.42
N THR A 232 11.81 3.46 2.87
CA THR A 232 11.25 4.62 2.15
C THR A 232 11.74 4.70 0.69
N ASP A 233 13.03 4.47 0.45
CA ASP A 233 13.66 4.65 -0.87
C ASP A 233 13.20 3.62 -1.92
N TYR A 234 12.70 2.47 -1.47
CA TYR A 234 12.29 1.38 -2.35
C TYR A 234 10.86 1.56 -2.88
N PHE A 235 10.16 2.59 -2.41
CA PHE A 235 8.71 2.68 -2.49
C PHE A 235 8.25 4.05 -2.95
N GLY A 236 7.51 4.09 -4.07
CA GLY A 236 7.25 5.35 -4.75
C GLY A 236 8.46 5.79 -5.60
N PHE A 237 8.39 6.98 -6.19
CA PHE A 237 9.55 7.58 -6.86
C PHE A 237 10.17 8.65 -5.98
N THR A 238 11.49 8.67 -5.90
CA THR A 238 12.26 9.72 -5.22
C THR A 238 12.34 10.97 -6.07
N GLU A 239 12.66 12.11 -5.45
CA GLU A 239 12.87 13.37 -6.15
C GLU A 239 13.89 13.26 -7.31
N ALA A 240 15.01 12.57 -7.07
CA ALA A 240 16.05 12.36 -8.07
C ALA A 240 15.56 11.52 -9.27
N GLU A 241 14.73 10.50 -9.01
CA GLU A 241 14.13 9.67 -10.06
C GLU A 241 13.12 10.47 -10.89
N VAL A 242 12.30 11.30 -10.24
CA VAL A 242 11.34 12.17 -10.92
C VAL A 242 12.06 13.24 -11.74
N GLU A 243 13.11 13.85 -11.22
CA GLU A 243 13.92 14.82 -11.96
C GLU A 243 14.55 14.17 -13.20
N GLY A 244 15.09 12.95 -13.07
CA GLY A 244 15.63 12.18 -14.19
C GLY A 244 14.57 11.87 -15.26
N LEU A 245 13.35 11.53 -14.84
CA LEU A 245 12.23 11.32 -15.77
C LEU A 245 11.81 12.63 -16.46
N CYS A 246 11.71 13.73 -15.73
CA CYS A 246 11.36 15.04 -16.29
C CYS A 246 12.36 15.44 -17.39
N ARG A 247 13.66 15.26 -17.15
CA ARG A 247 14.70 15.52 -18.16
C ARG A 247 14.57 14.61 -19.40
N LYS A 248 14.24 13.33 -19.20
CA LYS A 248 14.08 12.35 -20.30
C LYS A 248 12.86 12.63 -21.17
N TYR A 249 11.77 13.12 -20.57
CA TYR A 249 10.50 13.36 -21.24
C TYR A 249 10.26 14.86 -21.56
N GLU A 250 11.26 15.71 -21.33
CA GLU A 250 11.19 17.16 -21.56
C GLU A 250 10.04 17.86 -20.80
N MET A 251 9.76 17.39 -19.58
CA MET A 251 8.73 17.92 -18.68
C MET A 251 9.33 18.89 -17.65
N ASP A 252 8.55 19.85 -17.15
CA ASP A 252 9.00 20.76 -16.09
C ASP A 252 8.97 20.07 -14.72
N PHE A 253 10.14 19.95 -14.10
CA PHE A 253 10.26 19.34 -12.78
C PHE A 253 9.58 20.16 -11.67
N SER A 254 9.53 21.49 -11.78
CA SER A 254 8.88 22.36 -10.80
C SER A 254 7.37 22.15 -10.79
N GLU A 255 6.78 21.98 -11.97
CA GLU A 255 5.37 21.64 -12.13
C GLU A 255 5.09 20.21 -11.63
N ALA A 256 5.95 19.25 -11.94
CA ALA A 256 5.84 17.89 -11.39
C ALA A 256 5.86 17.88 -9.85
N LYS A 257 6.70 18.74 -9.26
CA LYS A 257 6.76 18.94 -7.81
C LYS A 257 5.47 19.53 -7.27
N HIS A 258 4.95 20.60 -7.89
CA HIS A 258 3.68 21.21 -7.47
C HIS A 258 2.50 20.22 -7.50
N TRP A 259 2.41 19.43 -8.58
CA TRP A 259 1.30 18.50 -8.80
C TRP A 259 1.38 17.22 -7.97
N TYR A 260 2.58 16.68 -7.75
CA TYR A 260 2.73 15.30 -7.26
C TYR A 260 3.65 15.12 -6.03
N ASP A 261 4.40 16.14 -5.61
CA ASP A 261 5.24 16.08 -4.40
C ASP A 261 4.44 16.38 -3.13
N GLY A 262 4.69 15.65 -2.06
CA GLY A 262 4.10 15.99 -0.77
C GLY A 262 4.11 14.87 0.26
N TYR A 263 4.54 13.67 -0.10
CA TYR A 263 4.79 12.61 0.87
C TYR A 263 6.22 12.73 1.37
N PHE A 264 6.35 13.41 2.50
CA PHE A 264 7.63 13.69 3.14
C PHE A 264 7.91 12.69 4.26
N PHE A 265 9.06 12.01 4.19
CA PHE A 265 9.47 11.06 5.21
C PHE A 265 10.80 11.47 5.87
N LYS A 266 11.05 10.89 7.05
CA LYS A 266 12.25 11.18 7.85
C LYS A 266 13.52 11.01 6.98
N ARG A 267 14.43 11.98 7.07
CA ARG A 267 15.64 12.19 6.22
C ARG A 267 15.45 13.06 4.96
N LYS A 268 14.36 13.82 4.87
CA LYS A 268 14.09 14.74 3.75
C LYS A 268 13.92 14.04 2.40
N ILE A 269 13.37 12.83 2.43
CA ILE A 269 13.09 12.09 1.21
C ILE A 269 11.67 12.44 0.78
N HIS A 270 11.58 13.08 -0.38
CA HIS A 270 10.35 13.35 -1.08
C HIS A 270 9.98 12.13 -1.92
N ILE A 271 8.78 11.60 -1.67
CA ILE A 271 8.24 10.46 -2.41
C ILE A 271 7.02 10.90 -3.22
N TYR A 272 7.01 10.47 -4.47
CA TYR A 272 5.99 10.78 -5.45
C TYR A 272 5.18 9.53 -5.78
N ASN A 273 3.91 9.71 -6.12
CA ASN A 273 3.08 8.61 -6.61
C ASN A 273 3.59 8.13 -7.99
N PRO A 274 4.01 6.86 -8.13
CA PRO A 274 4.54 6.34 -9.39
C PRO A 274 3.54 6.42 -10.55
N LYS A 275 2.25 6.16 -10.30
CA LYS A 275 1.24 6.16 -11.36
C LYS A 275 1.03 7.57 -11.90
N SER A 276 0.91 8.57 -11.02
CA SER A 276 0.72 9.97 -11.44
C SER A 276 1.91 10.48 -12.25
N ILE A 277 3.14 10.25 -11.77
CA ILE A 277 4.35 10.60 -12.52
C ILE A 277 4.41 9.88 -13.87
N VAL A 278 4.19 8.56 -13.89
CA VAL A 278 4.23 7.81 -15.16
C VAL A 278 3.18 8.31 -16.14
N GLN A 279 1.95 8.61 -15.71
CA GLN A 279 0.93 9.17 -16.59
C GLN A 279 1.34 10.55 -17.13
N ALA A 280 1.81 11.45 -16.26
CA ALA A 280 2.25 12.78 -16.67
C ALA A 280 3.35 12.72 -17.73
N MET A 281 4.38 11.90 -17.50
CA MET A 281 5.49 11.73 -18.45
C MET A 281 5.05 11.09 -19.77
N VAL A 282 4.09 10.15 -19.73
CA VAL A 282 3.63 9.44 -20.93
C VAL A 282 2.69 10.30 -21.77
N ASN A 283 1.85 11.10 -21.12
CA ASN A 283 0.85 11.96 -21.77
C ASN A 283 1.42 13.33 -22.16
N GLY A 284 2.47 13.79 -21.46
CA GLY A 284 3.08 15.10 -21.69
C GLY A 284 2.31 16.25 -21.02
N GLU A 285 1.48 15.97 -20.01
CA GLU A 285 0.64 16.95 -19.34
C GLU A 285 0.55 16.67 -17.83
N PHE A 286 0.39 17.72 -17.04
CA PHE A 286 0.18 17.63 -15.60
C PHE A 286 -1.30 17.70 -15.29
N GLU A 287 -1.87 16.60 -14.82
CA GLU A 287 -3.29 16.49 -14.49
C GLU A 287 -3.51 15.58 -13.27
N ASN A 288 -4.77 15.50 -12.85
CA ASN A 288 -5.20 14.55 -11.84
C ASN A 288 -5.30 13.13 -12.42
N TYR A 289 -4.30 12.32 -12.12
CA TYR A 289 -4.23 10.90 -12.47
C TYR A 289 -4.62 9.99 -11.30
N TRP A 290 -4.92 10.54 -10.12
CA TRP A 290 -5.34 9.83 -8.92
C TRP A 290 -6.70 9.12 -9.08
N THR A 291 -7.56 9.57 -10.00
CA THR A 291 -8.93 9.08 -10.09
C THR A 291 -9.15 7.88 -11.01
N GLN A 292 -9.74 6.83 -10.42
CA GLN A 292 -10.79 6.02 -11.06
C GLN A 292 -11.92 5.93 -10.02
N THR A 293 -13.16 6.15 -10.44
CA THR A 293 -14.45 6.30 -9.73
C THR A 293 -14.60 5.77 -8.29
N GLU A 294 -14.02 4.62 -7.92
CA GLU A 294 -14.13 4.03 -6.57
C GLU A 294 -13.45 4.85 -5.46
N THR A 295 -12.34 5.54 -5.75
CA THR A 295 -11.58 6.28 -4.72
C THR A 295 -12.35 7.51 -4.23
N TYR A 296 -13.08 8.16 -5.13
CA TYR A 296 -13.87 9.35 -4.85
C TYR A 296 -15.04 9.10 -3.88
N GLU A 297 -15.83 8.04 -4.12
CA GLU A 297 -16.96 7.69 -3.24
C GLU A 297 -16.47 7.33 -1.83
N GLY A 298 -15.31 6.68 -1.75
CA GLY A 298 -14.62 6.39 -0.49
C GLY A 298 -14.28 7.67 0.28
N LEU A 299 -13.54 8.61 -0.33
CA LEU A 299 -13.16 9.87 0.32
C LEU A 299 -14.37 10.62 0.87
N LYS A 300 -15.39 10.83 0.02
CA LYS A 300 -16.63 11.54 0.40
C LYS A 300 -17.29 10.91 1.62
N SER A 301 -17.45 9.58 1.62
CA SER A 301 -18.11 8.87 2.72
C SER A 301 -17.44 9.09 4.07
N TYR A 302 -16.11 9.20 4.11
CA TYR A 302 -15.35 9.41 5.34
C TYR A 302 -15.41 10.86 5.83
N ILE A 303 -15.27 11.84 4.93
CA ILE A 303 -15.27 13.24 5.31
C ILE A 303 -16.67 13.72 5.78
N ASP A 304 -17.73 13.09 5.28
CA ASP A 304 -19.11 13.43 5.67
C ASP A 304 -19.50 12.94 7.07
N LEU A 305 -18.75 11.99 7.66
CA LEU A 305 -18.97 11.57 9.05
C LEU A 305 -18.81 12.73 10.05
N ASN A 306 -17.98 13.74 9.72
CA ASN A 306 -17.78 14.98 10.46
C ASN A 306 -17.56 14.83 12.00
N PHE A 307 -16.80 13.83 12.43
CA PHE A 307 -16.41 13.72 13.85
C PHE A 307 -15.63 14.96 14.28
N ASP A 308 -15.91 15.51 15.47
CA ASP A 308 -15.13 16.57 16.14
C ASP A 308 -14.67 17.75 15.28
N GLY A 309 -15.49 18.21 14.32
CA GLY A 309 -15.12 19.31 13.42
C GLY A 309 -14.15 18.91 12.30
N LEU A 310 -14.16 17.64 11.89
CA LEU A 310 -13.38 17.11 10.75
C LEU A 310 -13.56 17.95 9.48
N LYS A 311 -14.79 18.42 9.20
CA LYS A 311 -15.05 19.26 8.03
C LYS A 311 -14.24 20.57 8.09
N ASP A 312 -14.21 21.23 9.25
CA ASP A 312 -13.44 22.47 9.43
C ASP A 312 -11.93 22.22 9.29
N ALA A 313 -11.43 21.09 9.82
CA ALA A 313 -10.04 20.68 9.64
C ALA A 313 -9.68 20.43 8.17
N ILE A 314 -10.58 19.81 7.40
CA ILE A 314 -10.39 19.60 5.96
C ILE A 314 -10.35 20.93 5.21
N ILE A 315 -11.27 21.85 5.51
CA ILE A 315 -11.27 23.21 4.91
C ILE A 315 -9.94 23.89 5.14
N TYR A 316 -9.48 23.87 6.40
CA TYR A 316 -8.22 24.47 6.77
C TYR A 316 -7.04 23.88 5.97
N MET A 317 -6.99 22.56 5.79
CA MET A 317 -5.97 21.89 4.97
C MET A 317 -6.10 22.20 3.48
N ILE A 318 -7.31 22.37 2.93
CA ILE A 318 -7.48 22.81 1.53
C ILE A 318 -6.96 24.24 1.35
N GLY A 319 -6.96 25.07 2.40
CA GLY A 319 -6.27 26.36 2.43
C GLY A 319 -4.74 26.26 2.58
N GLY A 320 -4.17 25.06 2.67
CA GLY A 320 -2.74 24.83 2.92
C GLY A 320 -2.37 24.74 4.41
N GLY A 321 -3.35 24.74 5.31
CA GLY A 321 -3.16 24.53 6.73
C GLY A 321 -2.69 23.12 7.08
N ARG A 322 -2.23 22.95 8.32
CA ARG A 322 -1.79 21.66 8.88
C ARG A 322 -2.50 21.38 10.20
N CYS A 323 -2.93 20.16 10.42
CA CYS A 323 -3.68 19.78 11.63
C CYS A 323 -2.87 18.80 12.47
N GLU A 324 -2.61 19.12 13.74
CA GLU A 324 -2.06 18.14 14.70
C GLU A 324 -3.09 17.02 14.96
N ILE A 325 -2.63 15.77 14.98
CA ILE A 325 -3.45 14.59 15.25
C ILE A 325 -2.74 13.57 16.15
N ASP A 326 -3.52 12.79 16.89
CA ASP A 326 -3.06 11.56 17.55
C ASP A 326 -3.38 10.30 16.74
N THR A 327 -2.35 9.67 16.18
CA THR A 327 -2.48 8.44 15.39
C THR A 327 -2.56 7.18 16.26
N GLY A 328 -2.37 7.29 17.58
CA GLY A 328 -2.23 6.15 18.49
C GLY A 328 -3.53 5.38 18.72
N ALA A 329 -4.67 6.08 18.71
CA ALA A 329 -5.99 5.50 18.97
C ALA A 329 -6.54 4.67 17.79
N PHE A 330 -6.04 4.93 16.57
CA PHE A 330 -6.54 4.32 15.35
C PHE A 330 -6.39 2.79 15.37
N GLN A 331 -7.52 2.09 15.13
CA GLN A 331 -7.63 0.63 15.22
C GLN A 331 -7.24 -0.10 13.92
N ASN A 332 -6.66 0.61 12.94
CA ASN A 332 -6.25 0.07 11.64
C ASN A 332 -7.39 -0.61 10.88
N ASP A 333 -8.58 0.01 10.87
CA ASP A 333 -9.72 -0.43 10.06
C ASP A 333 -10.45 0.75 9.39
N MET A 334 -11.57 0.45 8.71
CA MET A 334 -12.36 1.41 7.96
C MET A 334 -13.70 1.76 8.62
N THR A 335 -13.95 1.32 9.86
CA THR A 335 -15.30 1.37 10.46
C THR A 335 -15.30 1.80 11.93
N SER A 336 -14.25 1.54 12.69
CA SER A 336 -14.19 1.76 14.13
C SER A 336 -13.65 3.15 14.50
N PHE A 337 -14.26 4.21 13.97
CA PHE A 337 -13.86 5.59 14.25
C PHE A 337 -14.46 6.10 15.56
N ARG A 338 -13.66 6.81 16.35
CA ARG A 338 -14.07 7.46 17.61
C ARG A 338 -13.82 8.96 17.61
N SER A 339 -12.93 9.45 16.76
CA SER A 339 -12.60 10.86 16.62
C SER A 339 -12.28 11.25 15.19
N LYS A 340 -12.12 12.56 14.94
CA LYS A 340 -11.58 13.04 13.66
C LYS A 340 -10.18 12.48 13.36
N ASP A 341 -9.37 12.26 14.39
CA ASP A 341 -7.98 11.82 14.25
C ASP A 341 -7.91 10.41 13.66
N ASP A 342 -8.86 9.53 14.00
CA ASP A 342 -8.95 8.20 13.40
C ASP A 342 -9.22 8.29 11.88
N ILE A 343 -10.10 9.21 11.47
CA ILE A 343 -10.42 9.41 10.05
C ILE A 343 -9.24 10.04 9.33
N LEU A 344 -8.60 11.06 9.91
CA LEU A 344 -7.41 11.68 9.32
C LEU A 344 -6.25 10.68 9.21
N THR A 345 -6.07 9.81 10.20
CA THR A 345 -5.09 8.71 10.18
C THR A 345 -5.40 7.72 9.06
N LEU A 346 -6.67 7.34 8.88
CA LEU A 346 -7.08 6.51 7.73
C LEU A 346 -6.75 7.21 6.40
N LEU A 347 -7.06 8.49 6.26
CA LEU A 347 -6.79 9.26 5.04
C LEU A 347 -5.29 9.32 4.72
N VAL A 348 -4.41 9.31 5.72
CA VAL A 348 -2.96 9.17 5.51
C VAL A 348 -2.62 7.81 4.90
N HIS A 349 -3.17 6.71 5.42
CA HIS A 349 -2.95 5.36 4.87
C HIS A 349 -3.54 5.17 3.47
N LEU A 350 -4.66 5.83 3.17
CA LEU A 350 -5.26 5.87 1.84
C LEU A 350 -4.48 6.75 0.85
N GLY A 351 -3.54 7.56 1.34
CA GLY A 351 -2.71 8.46 0.55
C GLY A 351 -3.35 9.82 0.25
N TYR A 352 -4.48 10.15 0.86
CA TYR A 352 -5.11 11.48 0.72
C TYR A 352 -4.43 12.54 1.58
N LEU A 353 -3.75 12.15 2.65
CA LEU A 353 -3.01 13.07 3.50
C LEU A 353 -1.57 12.62 3.64
N ALA A 354 -0.66 13.57 3.76
CA ALA A 354 0.68 13.33 4.25
C ALA A 354 0.72 13.55 5.76
N TYR A 355 1.67 12.87 6.43
CA TYR A 355 1.86 12.97 7.86
C TYR A 355 3.30 13.37 8.20
N ASP A 356 3.44 14.50 8.88
CA ASP A 356 4.71 14.94 9.46
C ASP A 356 4.85 14.35 10.87
N LYS A 357 5.65 13.30 10.99
CA LYS A 357 5.90 12.62 12.28
C LYS A 357 6.60 13.53 13.31
N CYS A 358 7.37 14.52 12.88
CA CYS A 358 8.09 15.40 13.79
C CYS A 358 7.14 16.37 14.50
N CYS A 359 6.20 16.95 13.75
CA CYS A 359 5.20 17.88 14.28
C CYS A 359 3.90 17.17 14.71
N LYS A 360 3.72 15.90 14.35
CA LYS A 360 2.47 15.12 14.48
C LYS A 360 1.30 15.75 13.71
N GLU A 361 1.60 16.33 12.55
CA GLU A 361 0.62 17.06 11.75
C GLU A 361 0.25 16.31 10.48
N VAL A 362 -0.99 16.47 10.02
CA VAL A 362 -1.44 16.07 8.68
C VAL A 362 -1.71 17.27 7.79
N TYR A 363 -1.53 17.07 6.49
CA TYR A 363 -1.79 18.06 5.46
C TYR A 363 -2.10 17.41 4.11
N ILE A 364 -2.71 18.17 3.22
CA ILE A 364 -2.92 17.75 1.82
C ILE A 364 -1.58 17.86 1.09
N PRO A 365 -1.07 16.77 0.49
CA PRO A 365 0.31 16.70 0.03
C PRO A 365 0.60 17.61 -1.16
N ASN A 366 -0.29 17.62 -2.16
CA ASN A 366 -0.03 18.19 -3.47
C ASN A 366 -1.32 18.69 -4.13
N GLU A 367 -1.19 19.30 -5.30
CA GLU A 367 -2.34 19.85 -6.02
C GLU A 367 -3.30 18.77 -6.54
N GLU A 368 -2.77 17.63 -7.01
CA GLU A 368 -3.60 16.49 -7.45
C GLU A 368 -4.60 16.05 -6.37
N ILE A 369 -4.13 15.92 -5.13
CA ILE A 369 -4.98 15.53 -4.01
C ILE A 369 -5.86 16.69 -3.53
N ARG A 370 -5.37 17.94 -3.60
CA ARG A 370 -6.17 19.13 -3.24
C ARG A 370 -7.42 19.22 -4.11
N GLU A 371 -7.29 19.01 -5.42
CA GLU A 371 -8.42 18.99 -6.34
C GLU A 371 -9.45 17.92 -5.97
N GLU A 372 -9.02 16.74 -5.53
CA GLU A 372 -9.92 15.68 -5.08
C GLU A 372 -10.72 16.06 -3.84
N PHE A 373 -10.08 16.73 -2.86
CA PHE A 373 -10.81 17.27 -1.70
C PHE A 373 -11.81 18.34 -2.12
N ILE A 374 -11.42 19.27 -3.00
CA ILE A 374 -12.33 20.31 -3.51
C ILE A 374 -13.54 19.68 -4.21
N ARG A 375 -13.30 18.66 -5.03
CA ARG A 375 -14.35 17.92 -5.74
C ARG A 375 -15.28 17.21 -4.76
N ALA A 376 -14.74 16.51 -3.77
CA ALA A 376 -15.51 15.80 -2.76
C ALA A 376 -16.39 16.76 -1.97
N VAL A 377 -15.85 17.92 -1.58
CA VAL A 377 -16.57 18.96 -0.85
C VAL A 377 -17.70 19.59 -1.67
N ARG A 378 -17.43 19.99 -2.93
CA ARG A 378 -18.44 20.63 -3.81
C ARG A 378 -19.67 19.75 -4.01
N ASN A 379 -19.46 18.45 -4.18
CA ASN A 379 -20.53 17.48 -4.42
C ASN A 379 -21.20 16.96 -3.13
N SER A 380 -20.73 17.39 -1.97
CA SER A 380 -21.28 16.99 -0.67
C SER A 380 -22.23 18.04 -0.09
N GLY A 381 -22.50 19.12 -0.83
CA GLY A 381 -23.43 20.17 -0.40
C GLY A 381 -22.88 21.01 0.77
N TRP A 382 -21.56 21.14 0.90
CA TRP A 382 -20.97 22.01 1.93
C TRP A 382 -21.05 23.48 1.45
N GLU A 383 -22.26 24.05 1.46
CA GLU A 383 -22.59 25.37 0.90
C GLU A 383 -21.68 26.50 1.41
N LYS A 384 -21.28 26.46 2.70
CA LYS A 384 -20.32 27.41 3.29
C LYS A 384 -18.99 27.46 2.54
N ILE A 385 -18.54 26.35 1.95
CA ILE A 385 -17.24 26.26 1.28
C ILE A 385 -17.29 26.75 -0.16
N VAL A 386 -18.37 26.45 -0.88
CA VAL A 386 -18.59 27.03 -2.21
C VAL A 386 -18.52 28.56 -2.12
N ASN A 387 -19.11 29.12 -1.06
CA ASN A 387 -19.04 30.55 -0.77
C ASN A 387 -17.61 31.00 -0.43
N ILE A 388 -16.87 30.32 0.47
CA ILE A 388 -15.47 30.67 0.79
C ILE A 388 -14.56 30.68 -0.45
N PHE A 389 -14.67 29.70 -1.34
CA PHE A 389 -13.88 29.69 -2.58
C PHE A 389 -14.28 30.81 -3.54
N SER A 390 -15.58 31.09 -3.68
CA SER A 390 -16.06 32.22 -4.47
C SER A 390 -15.55 33.54 -3.91
N ASP A 391 -15.67 33.73 -2.59
CA ASP A 391 -15.25 34.94 -1.88
C ASP A 391 -13.74 35.16 -1.97
N SER A 392 -12.95 34.09 -1.80
CA SER A 392 -11.49 34.15 -1.94
C SER A 392 -11.05 34.49 -3.36
N ARG A 393 -11.71 33.91 -4.38
CA ARG A 393 -11.46 34.22 -5.78
C ARG A 393 -11.84 35.66 -6.11
N GLU A 394 -13.01 36.11 -5.68
CA GLU A 394 -13.47 37.48 -5.86
C GLU A 394 -12.54 38.49 -5.19
N LEU A 395 -12.03 38.18 -3.99
CA LEU A 395 -11.05 38.99 -3.28
C LEU A 395 -9.72 39.08 -4.06
N LEU A 396 -9.23 37.95 -4.60
CA LEU A 396 -8.01 37.92 -5.40
C LEU A 396 -8.17 38.71 -6.70
N GLU A 397 -9.28 38.53 -7.42
CA GLU A 397 -9.61 39.26 -8.64
C GLU A 397 -9.74 40.77 -8.37
N ALA A 398 -10.40 41.15 -7.27
CA ALA A 398 -10.49 42.54 -6.82
C ALA A 398 -9.12 43.13 -6.47
N THR A 399 -8.27 42.36 -5.80
CA THR A 399 -6.89 42.77 -5.47
C THR A 399 -6.07 42.98 -6.74
N TRP A 400 -6.16 42.06 -7.71
CA TRP A 400 -5.47 42.16 -9.00
C TRP A 400 -5.96 43.34 -9.83
N ALA A 401 -7.25 43.65 -9.75
CA ALA A 401 -7.87 44.80 -10.40
C ALA A 401 -7.63 46.14 -9.66
N LEU A 402 -6.95 46.12 -8.50
CA LEU A 402 -6.76 47.27 -7.62
C LEU A 402 -8.08 47.91 -7.14
N ASP A 403 -9.14 47.11 -7.03
CA ASP A 403 -10.46 47.53 -6.54
C ASP A 403 -10.47 47.53 -5.01
N SER A 404 -10.01 48.64 -4.43
CA SER A 404 -9.85 48.79 -2.97
C SER A 404 -11.16 48.70 -2.19
N ASP A 405 -12.28 49.12 -2.78
CA ASP A 405 -13.58 49.12 -2.12
C ASP A 405 -14.11 47.69 -1.97
N LYS A 406 -14.01 46.90 -3.04
CA LYS A 406 -14.41 45.49 -3.03
C LYS A 406 -13.50 44.62 -2.16
N VAL A 407 -12.20 44.94 -2.12
CA VAL A 407 -11.25 44.31 -1.19
C VAL A 407 -11.63 44.61 0.26
N ALA A 408 -11.96 45.86 0.60
CA ALA A 408 -12.38 46.24 1.94
C ALA A 408 -13.69 45.55 2.37
N GLU A 409 -14.66 45.42 1.46
CA GLU A 409 -15.91 44.69 1.73
C GLU A 409 -15.67 43.22 2.09
N LYS A 410 -14.74 42.56 1.38
CA LYS A 410 -14.48 41.12 1.52
C LYS A 410 -13.56 40.74 2.70
N ILE A 411 -12.78 41.67 3.25
CA ILE A 411 -11.85 41.41 4.38
C ILE A 411 -12.52 41.58 5.77
N VAL A 412 -13.72 42.18 5.84
CA VAL A 412 -14.38 42.54 7.11
C VAL A 412 -15.27 41.42 7.70
N LEU A 413 -15.31 40.23 7.07
CA LEU A 413 -15.98 39.02 7.60
C LEU A 413 -14.98 38.09 8.30
#